data_AF-A0A0C9VMT7-F1
#
_entry.id   AF-A0A0C9VMT7-F1
#
_cell.length_a   1.000
_cell.length_b   1.000
_cell.length_c   1.000
_cell.angle_alpha   90.00
_cell.angle_beta   90.00
_cell.angle_gamma   90.00
#
_symmetry.space_group_name_H-M   'P 1'
#
loop_
_entity.id
_entity.type
_entity.pdbx_description
1 polymer ?
#
loop_
_entity_poly.entity_id
_entity_poly.type
_entity_poly.pdbx_seq_one_letter_code
_entity_poly.pdbx_strand_id
1 'polypeptide(L)'
;MPPGGPVEMLRQFLIPYYPGGGFKFMDIEFDMGTTVKQKEYATKALHLAATIEQEYRNVLVVITDHTDQDSGDLFIGETRGKPIAGEVYEFMTCLLSPFERAIRGGTLVMLACGSIVRQTASFEALQDAVVRFGFSASIAFDAEHLQLAVTSSFLLNIIEATLIEGHDIRAAFPEALGYLYHLGMHSNVLLLTCDLEASVLKYTKYIWSHRDYRPWGNDLPLQCPTCGTPQQWKRHTDGNTSTFTCVYRGCGGDHAARTDVVTRHKFSYVRPSGAMVLQPGKRMQSAWLMLPTVTVTTSVAVPLASEAAGL
;
A
#
# COMPACT_ATOMS: atom_id res chain seq x y z
N MET A 1 16.30 -1.66 -11.25
CA MET A 1 15.21 -2.60 -10.83
C MET A 1 15.70 -4.06 -10.85
N PRO A 2 15.43 -4.90 -9.83
CA PRO A 2 15.81 -6.31 -9.88
C PRO A 2 15.02 -7.05 -10.98
N PRO A 3 15.67 -7.92 -11.79
CA PRO A 3 14.98 -8.77 -12.75
C PRO A 3 13.89 -9.59 -12.08
N GLY A 4 12.69 -9.63 -12.67
CA GLY A 4 11.55 -10.36 -12.13
C GLY A 4 10.84 -9.67 -10.95
N GLY A 5 11.10 -8.38 -10.71
CA GLY A 5 10.27 -7.58 -9.81
C GLY A 5 8.85 -7.34 -10.36
N PRO A 6 7.89 -6.91 -9.52
CA PRO A 6 6.50 -6.69 -9.93
C PRO A 6 6.35 -5.73 -11.12
N VAL A 7 7.18 -4.69 -11.20
CA VAL A 7 7.10 -3.69 -12.28
C VAL A 7 7.61 -4.24 -13.62
N GLU A 8 8.66 -5.06 -13.61
CA GLU A 8 9.12 -5.73 -14.84
C GLU A 8 8.11 -6.79 -15.30
N MET A 9 7.47 -7.51 -14.38
CA MET A 9 6.35 -8.40 -14.72
C MET A 9 5.20 -7.65 -15.38
N LEU A 10 4.81 -6.48 -14.84
CA LEU A 10 3.78 -5.62 -15.44
C LEU A 10 4.18 -5.19 -16.85
N ARG A 11 5.43 -4.74 -17.04
CA ARG A 11 5.93 -4.35 -18.36
C ARG A 11 5.80 -5.50 -19.36
N GLN A 12 6.28 -6.69 -19.00
CA GLN A 12 6.22 -7.87 -19.88
C GLN A 12 4.79 -8.29 -20.17
N PHE A 13 3.90 -8.17 -19.19
CA PHE A 13 2.47 -8.44 -19.34
C PHE A 13 1.77 -7.46 -20.28
N LEU A 14 2.14 -6.17 -20.25
CA LEU A 14 1.50 -5.14 -21.05
C LEU A 14 1.96 -5.13 -22.52
N ILE A 15 3.23 -5.48 -22.81
CA ILE A 15 3.79 -5.42 -24.18
C ILE A 15 2.89 -6.10 -25.24
N PRO A 16 2.37 -7.33 -25.04
CA PRO A 16 1.53 -8.01 -26.02
C PRO A 16 0.22 -7.29 -26.35
N TYR A 17 -0.30 -6.44 -25.46
CA TYR A 17 -1.53 -5.68 -25.70
C TYR A 17 -1.33 -4.47 -26.63
N TYR A 18 -0.08 -4.09 -26.90
CA TYR A 18 0.26 -2.90 -27.69
C TYR A 18 1.22 -3.23 -28.87
N PRO A 19 0.87 -4.17 -29.77
CA PRO A 19 1.78 -4.63 -30.83
C PRO A 19 2.09 -3.56 -31.88
N GLY A 20 1.23 -2.55 -32.02
CA GLY A 20 1.40 -1.42 -32.94
C GLY A 20 2.02 -0.18 -32.30
N GLY A 21 2.54 -0.28 -31.08
CA GLY A 21 2.95 0.87 -30.27
C GLY A 21 1.83 1.40 -29.35
N GLY A 22 2.01 2.59 -28.79
CA GLY A 22 1.09 3.19 -27.82
C GLY A 22 1.37 2.81 -26.35
N PHE A 23 2.33 1.91 -26.12
CA PHE A 23 2.90 1.63 -24.80
C PHE A 23 4.31 2.22 -24.71
N LYS A 24 4.55 3.01 -23.66
CA LYS A 24 5.87 3.54 -23.34
C LYS A 24 6.20 3.23 -21.89
N PHE A 25 7.30 2.51 -21.70
CA PHE A 25 7.85 2.22 -20.38
C PHE A 25 9.09 3.09 -20.15
N MET A 26 9.16 3.71 -18.99
CA MET A 26 10.27 4.57 -18.58
C MET A 26 10.67 4.17 -17.15
N ASP A 27 11.96 3.96 -16.93
CA ASP A 27 12.53 3.65 -15.62
C ASP A 27 13.61 4.68 -15.32
N ILE A 28 13.60 5.21 -14.10
CA ILE A 28 14.57 6.20 -13.63
C ILE A 28 14.89 5.90 -12.17
N GLU A 29 16.17 5.62 -11.92
CA GLU A 29 16.69 5.49 -10.56
C GLU A 29 16.90 6.88 -9.97
N PHE A 30 16.59 7.03 -8.68
CA PHE A 30 16.80 8.26 -7.93
C PHE A 30 17.84 8.06 -6.83
N ASP A 31 18.61 9.12 -6.59
CA ASP A 31 19.42 9.31 -5.38
C ASP A 31 19.47 10.83 -5.15
N MET A 32 18.80 11.26 -4.10
CA MET A 32 18.69 12.65 -3.67
C MET A 32 19.38 12.85 -2.32
N GLY A 33 20.32 11.95 -1.98
CA GLY A 33 21.04 11.93 -0.71
C GLY A 33 21.84 13.22 -0.42
N THR A 34 22.13 14.00 -1.46
CA THR A 34 22.82 15.29 -1.36
C THR A 34 22.24 16.26 -2.39
N THR A 35 22.45 17.57 -2.18
CA THR A 35 22.03 18.60 -3.14
C THR A 35 22.63 18.40 -4.54
N VAL A 36 23.83 17.84 -4.65
CA VAL A 36 24.47 17.54 -5.94
C VAL A 36 23.69 16.44 -6.65
N LYS A 37 23.48 15.30 -5.98
CA LYS A 37 22.75 14.16 -6.56
C LYS A 37 21.29 14.50 -6.86
N GLN A 38 20.64 15.33 -6.02
CA GLN A 38 19.30 15.84 -6.28
C GLN A 38 19.22 16.65 -7.59
N LYS A 39 20.20 17.53 -7.86
CA LYS A 39 20.28 18.27 -9.13
C LYS A 39 20.54 17.36 -10.33
N GLU A 40 21.37 16.33 -10.14
CA GLU A 40 21.60 15.32 -11.17
C GLU A 40 20.33 14.53 -11.49
N TYR A 41 19.57 14.10 -10.48
CA TYR A 41 18.26 13.48 -10.67
C TYR A 41 17.31 14.43 -11.43
N ALA A 42 17.15 15.67 -10.97
CA ALA A 42 16.27 16.64 -11.60
C ALA A 42 16.61 16.85 -13.09
N THR A 43 17.89 16.92 -13.43
CA THR A 43 18.35 17.04 -14.83
C THR A 43 17.97 15.82 -15.66
N LYS A 44 18.21 14.60 -15.14
CA LYS A 44 17.84 13.34 -15.81
C LYS A 44 16.32 13.22 -15.97
N ALA A 45 15.57 13.54 -14.93
CA ALA A 45 14.11 13.48 -14.92
C ALA A 45 13.50 14.47 -15.91
N LEU A 46 13.99 15.71 -15.97
CA LEU A 46 13.56 16.70 -16.97
C LEU A 46 13.85 16.24 -18.40
N HIS A 47 15.03 15.66 -18.64
CA HIS A 47 15.37 15.11 -19.95
C HIS A 47 14.42 13.97 -20.34
N LEU A 48 14.13 13.06 -19.40
CA LEU A 48 13.20 11.95 -19.62
C LEU A 48 11.76 12.45 -19.86
N ALA A 49 11.30 13.43 -19.07
CA ALA A 49 10.00 14.06 -19.23
C ALA A 49 9.84 14.72 -20.61
N ALA A 50 10.89 15.38 -21.12
CA ALA A 50 10.90 15.97 -22.46
C ALA A 50 10.73 14.93 -23.58
N THR A 51 11.01 13.66 -23.34
CA THR A 51 10.76 12.59 -24.33
C THR A 51 9.28 12.16 -24.40
N ILE A 52 8.43 12.64 -23.49
CA ILE A 52 6.99 12.33 -23.47
C ILE A 52 6.30 13.26 -24.48
N GLU A 53 6.37 12.87 -25.76
CA GLU A 53 5.91 13.68 -26.89
C GLU A 53 4.38 13.77 -27.03
N GLN A 54 3.66 12.80 -26.46
CA GLN A 54 2.22 12.67 -26.59
C GLN A 54 1.53 12.52 -25.24
N GLU A 55 0.25 12.88 -25.20
CA GLU A 55 -0.60 12.62 -24.04
C GLU A 55 -1.03 11.15 -24.02
N TYR A 56 -0.82 10.51 -22.87
CA TYR A 56 -1.23 9.13 -22.66
C TYR A 56 -2.55 9.12 -21.88
N ARG A 57 -3.52 8.38 -22.40
CA ARG A 57 -4.82 8.20 -21.72
C ARG A 57 -4.68 7.51 -20.37
N ASN A 58 -3.80 6.52 -20.31
CA ASN A 58 -3.58 5.67 -19.16
C ASN A 58 -2.13 5.85 -18.70
N VAL A 59 -1.96 6.35 -17.48
CA VAL A 59 -0.63 6.58 -16.90
C VAL A 59 -0.55 5.87 -15.56
N LEU A 60 0.48 5.03 -15.43
CA LEU A 60 0.80 4.31 -14.21
C LEU A 60 2.18 4.77 -13.72
N VAL A 61 2.22 5.33 -12.52
CA VAL A 61 3.45 5.68 -11.83
C VAL A 61 3.67 4.66 -10.72
N VAL A 62 4.79 3.96 -10.74
CA VAL A 62 5.15 3.02 -9.68
C VAL A 62 6.43 3.51 -9.00
N ILE A 63 6.34 3.74 -7.70
CA ILE A 63 7.50 4.11 -6.88
C ILE A 63 7.85 2.91 -6.02
N THR A 64 9.08 2.44 -6.13
CA THR A 64 9.62 1.37 -5.28
C THR A 64 10.64 1.97 -4.34
N ASP A 65 10.39 1.86 -3.04
CA ASP A 65 11.26 2.44 -2.02
C ASP A 65 11.12 1.71 -0.68
N HIS A 66 11.98 2.02 0.27
CA HIS A 66 11.81 1.70 1.66
C HIS A 66 11.38 2.96 2.43
N THR A 67 10.80 2.72 3.59
CA THR A 67 10.42 3.79 4.51
C THR A 67 11.14 3.60 5.83
N ASP A 68 11.52 4.70 6.46
CA ASP A 68 11.97 4.68 7.84
C ASP A 68 10.84 4.16 8.73
N GLN A 69 11.16 3.18 9.58
CA GLN A 69 10.14 2.49 10.37
C GLN A 69 9.53 3.40 11.43
N ASP A 70 10.31 4.34 11.96
CA ASP A 70 9.93 5.20 13.06
C ASP A 70 9.22 6.44 12.56
N SER A 71 9.78 7.15 11.57
CA SER A 71 9.16 8.37 11.05
C SER A 71 8.08 8.10 9.99
N GLY A 72 8.22 7.04 9.19
CA GLY A 72 7.36 6.78 8.03
C GLY A 72 7.84 7.45 6.74
N ASP A 73 8.94 8.19 6.80
CA ASP A 73 9.54 8.92 5.69
C ASP A 73 10.20 8.00 4.66
N LEU A 74 10.38 8.49 3.44
CA LEU A 74 10.92 7.71 2.32
C LEU A 74 12.45 7.83 2.24
N PHE A 75 13.14 6.76 1.83
CA PHE A 75 14.58 6.79 1.68
C PHE A 75 14.99 7.51 0.41
N ILE A 76 15.42 8.76 0.56
CA ILE A 76 15.71 9.63 -0.57
C ILE A 76 17.07 9.36 -1.21
N GLY A 77 17.93 8.57 -0.57
CA GLY A 77 19.25 8.20 -1.10
C GLY A 77 20.23 7.85 0.01
N GLU A 78 21.53 7.95 -0.28
CA GLU A 78 22.57 7.61 0.68
C GLU A 78 23.61 8.72 0.86
N THR A 79 24.01 8.91 2.12
CA THR A 79 25.15 9.76 2.50
C THR A 79 26.17 8.93 3.27
N ARG A 80 27.40 8.83 2.74
CA ARG A 80 28.50 8.04 3.34
C ARG A 80 28.10 6.56 3.57
N GLY A 81 27.35 5.97 2.64
CA GLY A 81 26.91 4.57 2.69
C GLY A 81 25.84 4.29 3.74
N LYS A 82 25.16 5.33 4.24
CA LYS A 82 23.98 5.19 5.11
C LYS A 82 22.76 5.74 4.40
N PRO A 83 21.62 5.03 4.44
CA PRO A 83 20.38 5.55 3.92
C PRO A 83 19.99 6.81 4.70
N ILE A 84 19.41 7.77 4.00
CA ILE A 84 18.80 8.94 4.60
C ILE A 84 17.33 8.98 4.22
N ALA A 85 16.48 9.24 5.21
CA ALA A 85 15.05 9.43 4.99
C ALA A 85 14.73 10.92 4.82
N GLY A 86 13.71 11.21 4.04
CA GLY A 86 13.21 12.56 3.80
C GLY A 86 11.69 12.57 3.81
N GLU A 87 11.14 13.70 4.24
CA GLU A 87 9.71 13.89 4.38
C GLU A 87 8.98 13.54 3.07
N VAL A 88 7.85 12.84 3.20
CA VAL A 88 7.14 12.22 2.07
C VAL A 88 6.72 13.25 1.03
N TYR A 89 6.14 14.38 1.44
CA TYR A 89 5.68 15.41 0.51
C TYR A 89 6.85 16.07 -0.23
N GLU A 90 7.94 16.40 0.45
CA GLU A 90 9.17 16.93 -0.16
C GLU A 90 9.80 15.94 -1.16
N PHE A 91 9.89 14.66 -0.77
CA PHE A 91 10.37 13.59 -1.65
C PHE A 91 9.52 13.48 -2.91
N MET A 92 8.20 13.36 -2.76
CA MET A 92 7.26 13.25 -3.87
C MET A 92 7.32 14.48 -4.76
N THR A 93 7.46 15.66 -4.16
CA THR A 93 7.62 16.92 -4.88
C THR A 93 8.86 16.90 -5.76
N CYS A 94 10.01 16.55 -5.19
CA CYS A 94 11.25 16.49 -5.96
C CYS A 94 11.21 15.41 -7.05
N LEU A 95 10.63 14.24 -6.74
CA LEU A 95 10.59 13.10 -7.65
C LEU A 95 9.68 13.36 -8.86
N LEU A 96 8.48 13.91 -8.63
CA LEU A 96 7.39 13.94 -9.61
C LEU A 96 7.18 15.29 -10.31
N SER A 97 7.69 16.40 -9.77
CA SER A 97 7.55 17.73 -10.42
C SER A 97 7.98 17.74 -11.90
N PRO A 98 9.08 17.07 -12.31
CA PRO A 98 9.45 17.02 -13.73
C PRO A 98 8.38 16.39 -14.64
N PHE A 99 7.49 15.56 -14.09
CA PHE A 99 6.50 14.79 -14.82
C PHE A 99 5.06 15.27 -14.59
N GLU A 100 4.86 16.38 -13.88
CA GLU A 100 3.55 16.82 -13.36
C GLU A 100 2.43 16.81 -14.42
N ARG A 101 2.72 17.35 -15.60
CA ARG A 101 1.75 17.36 -16.72
C ARG A 101 1.41 15.96 -17.22
N ALA A 102 2.39 15.07 -17.27
CA ALA A 102 2.23 13.73 -17.86
C ALA A 102 1.52 12.75 -16.93
N ILE A 103 1.54 12.97 -15.61
CA ILE A 103 1.03 12.02 -14.62
C ILE A 103 -0.37 12.37 -14.09
N ARG A 104 -0.88 13.57 -14.39
CA ARG A 104 -2.21 14.00 -13.95
C ARG A 104 -3.30 13.05 -14.45
N GLY A 105 -4.22 12.69 -13.56
CA GLY A 105 -5.26 11.69 -13.81
C GLY A 105 -4.77 10.25 -13.76
N GLY A 106 -3.46 10.01 -13.65
CA GLY A 106 -2.86 8.69 -13.58
C GLY A 106 -3.15 7.95 -12.27
N THR A 107 -2.64 6.71 -12.21
CA THR A 107 -2.63 5.88 -11.00
C THR A 107 -1.24 5.82 -10.41
N LEU A 108 -1.11 6.10 -9.12
CA LEU A 108 0.12 5.91 -8.36
C LEU A 108 0.11 4.55 -7.64
N VAL A 109 1.21 3.82 -7.68
CA VAL A 109 1.42 2.62 -6.86
C VAL A 109 2.66 2.81 -6.01
N MET A 110 2.46 2.91 -4.70
CA MET A 110 3.53 3.00 -3.71
C MET A 110 3.93 1.59 -3.26
N LEU A 111 4.99 1.06 -3.89
CA LEU A 111 5.65 -0.18 -3.50
C LEU A 111 6.68 0.09 -2.40
N ALA A 112 6.19 0.54 -1.24
CA ALA A 112 6.98 0.88 -0.08
C ALA A 112 6.49 0.16 1.19
N CYS A 113 7.35 0.13 2.20
CA CYS A 113 7.00 -0.40 3.52
C CYS A 113 5.86 0.42 4.15
N GLY A 114 5.09 -0.24 5.00
CA GLY A 114 3.81 0.28 5.49
C GLY A 114 3.91 1.39 6.52
N SER A 115 5.11 1.78 6.96
CA SER A 115 5.24 2.91 7.89
C SER A 115 4.73 4.22 7.27
N ILE A 116 4.84 4.40 5.95
CA ILE A 116 4.27 5.57 5.24
C ILE A 116 2.75 5.74 5.42
N VAL A 117 1.98 4.65 5.57
CA VAL A 117 0.53 4.70 5.80
C VAL A 117 0.12 4.48 7.25
N ARG A 118 1.06 4.00 8.09
CA ARG A 118 0.83 3.77 9.52
C ARG A 118 1.16 5.00 10.35
N GLN A 119 2.11 5.82 9.91
CA GLN A 119 2.44 7.08 10.57
C GLN A 119 1.55 8.18 10.02
N THR A 120 0.85 8.87 10.92
CA THR A 120 -0.16 9.88 10.56
C THR A 120 0.43 10.98 9.69
N ALA A 121 1.56 11.58 10.08
CA ALA A 121 2.19 12.66 9.34
C ALA A 121 2.62 12.24 7.93
N SER A 122 3.28 11.08 7.79
CA SER A 122 3.69 10.56 6.49
C SER A 122 2.50 10.20 5.60
N PHE A 123 1.39 9.72 6.19
CA PHE A 123 0.20 9.38 5.43
C PHE A 123 -0.55 10.62 4.96
N GLU A 124 -0.66 11.65 5.80
CA GLU A 124 -1.20 12.97 5.44
C GLU A 124 -0.36 13.62 4.33
N ALA A 125 0.97 13.55 4.43
CA ALA A 125 1.87 14.03 3.39
C ALA A 125 1.72 13.27 2.06
N LEU A 126 1.54 11.94 2.11
CA LEU A 126 1.23 11.14 0.92
C LEU A 126 -0.12 11.57 0.31
N GLN A 127 -1.15 11.79 1.14
CA GLN A 127 -2.45 12.26 0.68
C GLN A 127 -2.36 13.62 -0.01
N ASP A 128 -1.64 14.57 0.59
CA ASP A 128 -1.41 15.89 0.02
C ASP A 128 -0.62 15.81 -1.30
N ALA A 129 0.39 14.93 -1.39
CA ALA A 129 1.12 14.69 -2.64
C ALA A 129 0.21 14.09 -3.74
N VAL A 130 -0.66 13.15 -3.38
CA VAL A 130 -1.64 12.54 -4.31
C VAL A 130 -2.55 13.59 -4.92
N VAL A 131 -3.04 14.53 -4.11
CA VAL A 131 -3.87 15.65 -4.58
C VAL A 131 -3.04 16.65 -5.38
N ARG A 132 -1.85 17.03 -4.91
CA ARG A 132 -0.96 18.00 -5.57
C ARG A 132 -0.61 17.61 -7.00
N PHE A 133 -0.29 16.33 -7.21
CA PHE A 133 0.06 15.77 -8.53
C PHE A 133 -1.16 15.30 -9.33
N GLY A 134 -2.36 15.42 -8.76
CA GLY A 134 -3.61 15.15 -9.43
C GLY A 134 -3.76 13.68 -9.86
N PHE A 135 -3.28 12.73 -9.06
CA PHE A 135 -3.54 11.31 -9.31
C PHE A 135 -5.03 11.00 -9.09
N SER A 136 -5.65 10.26 -10.01
CA SER A 136 -7.05 9.86 -9.87
C SER A 136 -7.19 8.72 -8.84
N ALA A 137 -6.16 7.88 -8.74
CA ALA A 137 -6.08 6.82 -7.75
C ALA A 137 -4.65 6.58 -7.28
N SER A 138 -4.52 6.11 -6.04
CA SER A 138 -3.25 5.68 -5.47
C SER A 138 -3.42 4.39 -4.68
N ILE A 139 -2.46 3.48 -4.80
CA ILE A 139 -2.42 2.21 -4.10
C ILE A 139 -1.24 2.21 -3.15
N ALA A 140 -1.48 1.85 -1.89
CA ALA A 140 -0.44 1.69 -0.88
C ALA A 140 -0.68 0.43 -0.03
N PHE A 141 0.35 0.00 0.68
CA PHE A 141 0.37 -1.23 1.48
C PHE A 141 0.75 -0.89 2.92
N ASP A 142 0.21 -1.62 3.91
CA ASP A 142 0.46 -1.34 5.33
C ASP A 142 1.37 -2.36 6.04
N ALA A 143 1.91 -3.34 5.31
CA ALA A 143 2.89 -4.28 5.84
C ALA A 143 4.18 -3.57 6.25
N GLU A 144 4.63 -3.77 7.50
CA GLU A 144 5.85 -3.17 8.05
C GLU A 144 7.09 -3.41 7.18
N HIS A 145 7.21 -4.63 6.64
CA HIS A 145 8.27 -5.01 5.71
C HIS A 145 7.61 -5.58 4.45
N LEU A 146 7.23 -4.70 3.52
CA LEU A 146 6.54 -5.12 2.31
C LEU A 146 7.44 -6.05 1.47
N GLN A 147 6.92 -7.24 1.13
CA GLN A 147 7.59 -8.16 0.21
C GLN A 147 7.04 -7.92 -1.19
N LEU A 148 7.81 -7.23 -2.03
CA LEU A 148 7.33 -6.83 -3.37
C LEU A 148 6.89 -8.01 -4.25
N ALA A 149 7.50 -9.18 -4.08
CA ALA A 149 7.11 -10.38 -4.82
C ALA A 149 5.62 -10.73 -4.62
N VAL A 150 5.08 -10.54 -3.41
CA VAL A 150 3.67 -10.88 -3.10
C VAL A 150 2.66 -9.90 -3.67
N THR A 151 3.09 -8.72 -4.15
CA THR A 151 2.20 -7.73 -4.78
C THR A 151 2.01 -7.97 -6.27
N SER A 152 2.86 -8.77 -6.91
CA SER A 152 2.89 -8.94 -8.37
C SER A 152 1.54 -9.39 -8.94
N SER A 153 0.94 -10.46 -8.40
CA SER A 153 -0.37 -10.95 -8.85
C SER A 153 -1.49 -9.93 -8.65
N PHE A 154 -1.40 -9.13 -7.58
CA PHE A 154 -2.36 -8.05 -7.35
C PHE A 154 -2.28 -6.99 -8.42
N LEU A 155 -1.05 -6.52 -8.69
CA LEU A 155 -0.85 -5.48 -9.68
C LEU A 155 -1.24 -5.94 -11.07
N LEU A 156 -0.90 -7.17 -11.46
CA LEU A 156 -1.32 -7.72 -12.77
C LEU A 156 -2.85 -7.71 -12.91
N ASN A 157 -3.57 -8.23 -11.91
CA ASN A 157 -5.03 -8.28 -11.95
C ASN A 157 -5.68 -6.88 -12.00
N ILE A 158 -5.21 -5.94 -11.16
CA ILE A 158 -5.83 -4.61 -11.12
C ILE A 158 -5.48 -3.79 -12.38
N ILE A 159 -4.28 -3.95 -12.92
CA ILE A 159 -3.85 -3.25 -14.14
C ILE A 159 -4.53 -3.83 -15.38
N GLU A 160 -4.72 -5.15 -15.46
CA GLU A 160 -5.52 -5.76 -16.51
C GLU A 160 -6.96 -5.20 -16.49
N ALA A 161 -7.62 -5.29 -15.33
CA ALA A 161 -9.00 -4.82 -15.20
C ALA A 161 -9.17 -3.32 -15.50
N THR A 162 -8.21 -2.49 -15.13
CA THR A 162 -8.33 -1.03 -15.28
C THR A 162 -7.77 -0.51 -16.59
N LEU A 163 -6.53 -0.87 -16.96
CA LEU A 163 -5.87 -0.32 -18.14
C LEU A 163 -6.25 -1.03 -19.43
N ILE A 164 -6.52 -2.33 -19.37
CA ILE A 164 -6.86 -3.13 -20.55
C ILE A 164 -8.37 -3.23 -20.71
N GLU A 165 -9.09 -3.63 -19.66
CA GLU A 165 -10.54 -3.84 -19.72
C GLU A 165 -11.34 -2.54 -19.51
N GLY A 166 -10.71 -1.49 -18.96
CA GLY A 166 -11.32 -0.17 -18.79
C GLY A 166 -12.31 -0.07 -17.63
N HIS A 167 -12.28 -0.99 -16.67
CA HIS A 167 -13.13 -0.93 -15.49
C HIS A 167 -12.73 0.19 -14.53
N ASP A 168 -13.72 0.77 -13.83
CA ASP A 168 -13.47 1.69 -12.73
C ASP A 168 -12.66 0.97 -11.63
N ILE A 169 -11.55 1.58 -11.19
CA ILE A 169 -10.63 0.96 -10.23
C ILE A 169 -11.31 0.57 -8.92
N ARG A 170 -12.33 1.32 -8.46
CA ARG A 170 -13.05 1.01 -7.21
C ARG A 170 -13.90 -0.24 -7.37
N ALA A 171 -14.46 -0.45 -8.57
CA ALA A 171 -15.22 -1.66 -8.89
C ALA A 171 -14.31 -2.88 -9.12
N ALA A 172 -13.14 -2.67 -9.74
CA ALA A 172 -12.18 -3.74 -10.01
C ALA A 172 -11.42 -4.21 -8.75
N PHE A 173 -11.21 -3.32 -7.77
CA PHE A 173 -10.38 -3.59 -6.58
C PHE A 173 -10.82 -4.84 -5.78
N PRO A 174 -12.11 -4.99 -5.41
CA PRO A 174 -12.57 -6.15 -4.66
C PRO A 174 -12.34 -7.48 -5.41
N GLU A 175 -12.54 -7.48 -6.72
CA GLU A 175 -12.32 -8.67 -7.57
C GLU A 175 -10.83 -9.01 -7.67
N ALA A 176 -9.98 -7.99 -7.89
CA ALA A 176 -8.53 -8.17 -7.94
C ALA A 176 -7.98 -8.78 -6.64
N LEU A 177 -8.48 -8.34 -5.48
CA LEU A 177 -8.11 -8.90 -4.18
C LEU A 177 -8.63 -10.32 -3.94
N GLY A 178 -9.76 -10.68 -4.55
CA GLY A 178 -10.46 -11.93 -4.27
C GLY A 178 -9.56 -13.18 -4.35
N TYR A 179 -8.61 -13.21 -5.27
CA TYR A 179 -7.78 -14.41 -5.45
C TYR A 179 -6.47 -14.39 -4.65
N LEU A 180 -6.24 -13.37 -3.82
CA LEU A 180 -4.90 -13.02 -3.35
C LEU A 180 -4.72 -13.21 -1.84
N TYR A 181 -4.85 -14.46 -1.39
CA TYR A 181 -4.63 -14.78 0.03
C TYR A 181 -3.18 -14.58 0.47
N HIS A 182 -2.20 -14.80 -0.40
CA HIS A 182 -0.78 -14.60 -0.07
C HIS A 182 -0.48 -13.13 0.25
N LEU A 183 -1.01 -12.21 -0.56
CA LEU A 183 -0.92 -10.78 -0.25
C LEU A 183 -1.63 -10.48 1.06
N GLY A 184 -2.85 -11.00 1.26
CA GLY A 184 -3.63 -10.73 2.47
C GLY A 184 -3.00 -11.25 3.77
N MET A 185 -2.26 -12.36 3.71
CA MET A 185 -1.46 -12.86 4.83
C MET A 185 -0.31 -11.94 5.20
N HIS A 186 0.15 -11.10 4.26
CA HIS A 186 1.32 -10.25 4.43
C HIS A 186 0.96 -8.78 4.69
N SER A 187 0.01 -8.24 3.94
CA SER A 187 -0.31 -6.83 3.90
C SER A 187 -1.81 -6.61 3.74
N ASN A 188 -2.30 -5.51 4.33
CA ASN A 188 -3.53 -4.89 3.86
C ASN A 188 -3.21 -3.95 2.70
N VAL A 189 -4.25 -3.51 1.99
CA VAL A 189 -4.09 -2.62 0.84
C VAL A 189 -5.00 -1.41 1.02
N LEU A 190 -4.48 -0.23 0.72
CA LEU A 190 -5.23 1.01 0.72
C LEU A 190 -5.42 1.44 -0.72
N LEU A 191 -6.66 1.77 -1.07
CA LEU A 191 -7.00 2.49 -2.30
C LEU A 191 -7.39 3.91 -1.92
N LEU A 192 -6.61 4.88 -2.38
CA LEU A 192 -6.96 6.29 -2.36
C LEU A 192 -7.55 6.62 -3.73
N THR A 193 -8.65 7.37 -3.77
CA THR A 193 -9.25 7.89 -5.00
C THR A 193 -9.52 9.37 -4.83
N CYS A 194 -9.11 10.17 -5.80
CA CYS A 194 -9.29 11.61 -5.77
C CYS A 194 -10.36 12.02 -6.79
N ASP A 195 -11.37 12.76 -6.32
CA ASP A 195 -12.19 13.57 -7.21
C ASP A 195 -11.42 14.84 -7.53
N LEU A 196 -10.82 14.90 -8.72
CA LEU A 196 -9.96 16.00 -9.13
C LEU A 196 -10.72 17.32 -9.33
N GLU A 197 -12.02 17.27 -9.59
CA GLU A 197 -12.85 18.47 -9.75
C GLU A 197 -13.23 19.03 -8.38
N ALA A 198 -13.64 18.16 -7.45
CA ALA A 198 -14.01 18.55 -6.11
C ALA A 198 -12.81 18.73 -5.16
N SER A 199 -11.60 18.31 -5.58
CA SER A 199 -10.41 18.18 -4.70
C SER A 199 -10.69 17.35 -3.45
N VAL A 200 -11.54 16.32 -3.58
CA VAL A 200 -11.93 15.47 -2.46
C VAL A 200 -11.20 14.15 -2.56
N LEU A 201 -10.30 13.91 -1.60
CA LEU A 201 -9.62 12.64 -1.47
C LEU A 201 -10.45 11.69 -0.60
N LYS A 202 -10.60 10.46 -1.06
CA LYS A 202 -11.19 9.37 -0.29
C LYS A 202 -10.21 8.23 -0.22
N TYR A 203 -10.17 7.51 0.89
CA TYR A 203 -9.44 6.27 0.96
C TYR A 203 -10.26 5.15 1.58
N THR A 204 -10.04 3.94 1.07
CA THR A 204 -10.66 2.70 1.54
C THR A 204 -9.56 1.72 1.87
N LYS A 205 -9.58 1.19 3.09
CA LYS A 205 -8.65 0.15 3.53
C LYS A 205 -9.29 -1.22 3.37
N TYR A 206 -8.58 -2.12 2.70
CA TYR A 206 -8.96 -3.51 2.51
C TYR A 206 -8.07 -4.37 3.38
N ILE A 207 -8.66 -5.02 4.38
CA ILE A 207 -7.93 -5.87 5.32
C ILE A 207 -8.25 -7.33 5.05
N TRP A 208 -7.25 -8.19 5.01
CA TRP A 208 -7.50 -9.62 4.92
C TRP A 208 -7.73 -10.21 6.30
N SER A 209 -8.78 -10.99 6.44
CA SER A 209 -9.16 -11.63 7.69
C SER A 209 -9.09 -13.14 7.55
N HIS A 210 -8.46 -13.80 8.52
CA HIS A 210 -8.49 -15.25 8.68
C HIS A 210 -8.94 -15.60 10.07
N ARG A 211 -9.88 -16.53 10.16
CA ARG A 211 -10.57 -16.92 11.38
C ARG A 211 -9.64 -17.44 12.49
N ASP A 212 -8.48 -17.97 12.13
CA ASP A 212 -7.51 -18.63 13.02
C ASP A 212 -6.11 -18.00 13.04
N TYR A 213 -5.81 -17.06 12.13
CA TYR A 213 -4.47 -16.44 12.02
C TYR A 213 -4.51 -14.92 12.09
N ARG A 214 -5.56 -14.33 11.51
CA ARG A 214 -5.70 -12.88 11.38
C ARG A 214 -7.14 -12.45 11.66
N PRO A 215 -7.71 -12.78 12.84
CA PRO A 215 -9.11 -12.53 13.14
C PRO A 215 -9.46 -11.05 12.98
N TRP A 216 -10.37 -10.77 12.04
CA TRP A 216 -10.80 -9.42 11.70
C TRP A 216 -9.65 -8.49 11.26
N GLY A 217 -8.60 -9.05 10.65
CA GLY A 217 -7.43 -8.30 10.17
C GLY A 217 -6.35 -8.04 11.23
N ASN A 218 -6.52 -8.54 12.46
CA ASN A 218 -5.53 -8.42 13.52
C ASN A 218 -4.69 -9.68 13.61
N ASP A 219 -3.37 -9.55 13.71
CA ASP A 219 -2.48 -10.71 13.78
C ASP A 219 -2.64 -11.45 15.11
N LEU A 220 -2.83 -12.77 15.02
CA LEU A 220 -2.77 -13.66 16.17
C LEU A 220 -1.33 -14.17 16.34
N PRO A 221 -0.69 -13.96 17.51
CA PRO A 221 0.69 -14.39 17.70
C PRO A 221 0.92 -15.88 17.43
N LEU A 222 2.04 -16.19 16.77
CA LEU A 222 2.48 -17.58 16.54
C LEU A 222 2.76 -18.33 17.83
N GLN A 223 3.13 -17.62 18.90
CA GLN A 223 3.43 -18.18 20.21
C GLN A 223 2.64 -17.44 21.29
N CYS A 224 2.28 -18.17 22.34
CA CYS A 224 1.67 -17.55 23.51
C CYS A 224 2.70 -16.66 24.23
N PRO A 225 2.45 -15.36 24.44
CA PRO A 225 3.41 -14.46 25.08
C PRO A 225 3.64 -14.81 26.56
N THR A 226 2.73 -15.55 27.19
CA THR A 226 2.87 -15.97 28.59
C THR A 226 3.70 -17.24 28.76
N CYS A 227 3.58 -18.22 27.86
CA CYS A 227 4.21 -19.54 28.04
C CYS A 227 5.10 -20.00 26.87
N GLY A 228 5.23 -19.20 25.81
CA GLY A 228 6.05 -19.49 24.62
C GLY A 228 5.53 -20.63 23.73
N THR A 229 4.43 -21.30 24.10
CA THR A 229 3.94 -22.46 23.34
C THR A 229 3.43 -22.04 21.96
N PRO A 230 3.86 -22.70 20.87
CA PRO A 230 3.37 -22.45 19.52
C PRO A 230 1.87 -22.75 19.36
N GLN A 231 1.16 -21.85 18.67
CA GLN A 231 -0.23 -21.89 18.18
C GLN A 231 -1.14 -23.00 18.74
N GLN A 232 -1.43 -22.90 20.03
CA GLN A 232 -2.43 -23.70 20.70
C GLN A 232 -3.59 -22.80 21.14
N TRP A 233 -4.28 -22.20 20.17
CA TRP A 233 -5.38 -21.26 20.43
C TRP A 233 -6.74 -21.96 20.31
N LYS A 234 -7.53 -21.97 21.38
CA LYS A 234 -8.96 -22.30 21.31
C LYS A 234 -9.74 -21.03 21.03
N ARG A 235 -10.41 -20.98 19.89
CA ARG A 235 -11.31 -19.87 19.53
C ARG A 235 -12.69 -20.07 20.15
N HIS A 236 -13.25 -18.97 20.64
CA HIS A 236 -14.66 -18.79 20.96
C HIS A 236 -15.15 -17.54 20.23
N THR A 237 -16.35 -17.58 19.65
CA THR A 237 -16.93 -16.44 18.95
C THR A 237 -18.26 -16.09 19.60
N ASP A 238 -18.42 -14.83 19.98
CA ASP A 238 -19.65 -14.27 20.53
C ASP A 238 -20.01 -13.00 19.76
N GLY A 239 -21.05 -13.10 18.93
CA GLY A 239 -21.42 -12.05 17.97
C GLY A 239 -20.26 -11.62 17.09
N ASN A 240 -19.84 -10.36 17.23
CA ASN A 240 -18.75 -9.75 16.47
C ASN A 240 -17.37 -9.90 17.12
N THR A 241 -17.27 -10.56 18.27
CA THR A 241 -16.03 -10.72 19.02
C THR A 241 -15.52 -12.15 18.88
N SER A 242 -14.24 -12.29 18.53
CA SER A 242 -13.53 -13.58 18.57
C SER A 242 -12.48 -13.56 19.68
N THR A 243 -12.62 -14.47 20.63
CA THR A 243 -11.69 -14.65 21.73
C THR A 243 -10.85 -15.90 21.50
N PHE A 244 -9.54 -15.80 21.71
CA PHE A 244 -8.57 -16.87 21.55
C PHE A 244 -7.92 -17.13 22.89
N THR A 245 -8.06 -18.34 23.42
CA THR A 245 -7.48 -18.75 24.71
C THR A 245 -6.38 -19.77 24.48
N CYS A 246 -5.22 -19.61 25.11
CA CYS A 246 -4.16 -20.61 25.06
C CYS A 246 -4.67 -21.95 25.65
N VAL A 247 -4.45 -23.09 24.97
CA VAL A 247 -4.85 -24.41 25.47
C VAL A 247 -3.73 -25.16 26.19
N TYR A 248 -2.51 -24.63 26.18
CA TYR A 248 -1.40 -25.24 26.90
C TYR A 248 -1.71 -25.30 28.39
N ARG A 249 -1.59 -26.49 28.99
CA ARG A 249 -2.00 -26.74 30.37
C ARG A 249 -1.20 -25.92 31.39
N GLY A 250 0.07 -25.64 31.09
CA GLY A 250 0.94 -24.81 31.94
C GLY A 250 0.79 -23.30 31.72
N CYS A 251 -0.03 -22.84 30.77
CA CYS A 251 -0.13 -21.42 30.48
C CYS A 251 -0.84 -20.66 31.62
N GLY A 252 -0.16 -19.70 32.23
CA GLY A 252 -0.73 -18.89 33.32
C GLY A 252 -0.62 -19.55 34.69
N GLY A 253 0.02 -20.72 34.79
CA GLY A 253 0.43 -21.27 36.07
C GLY A 253 1.69 -20.60 36.58
N ASP A 254 1.80 -20.41 37.90
CA ASP A 254 3.05 -20.00 38.53
C ASP A 254 3.92 -21.25 38.76
N HIS A 255 4.90 -21.43 37.89
CA HIS A 255 5.87 -22.54 38.00
C HIS A 255 6.67 -22.48 39.31
N ALA A 256 6.86 -21.30 39.91
CA ALA A 256 7.59 -21.13 41.16
C ALA A 256 6.71 -21.40 42.39
N ALA A 257 5.46 -20.93 42.39
CA ALA A 257 4.56 -21.10 43.53
C ALA A 257 3.82 -22.45 43.56
N ARG A 258 3.87 -23.27 42.49
CA ARG A 258 3.09 -24.52 42.36
C ARG A 258 1.59 -24.32 42.65
N THR A 259 1.05 -23.14 42.34
CA THR A 259 -0.37 -22.82 42.59
C THR A 259 -1.19 -22.99 41.31
N ASP A 260 -2.39 -23.54 41.45
CA ASP A 260 -3.33 -23.84 40.35
C ASP A 260 -4.12 -22.61 39.84
N VAL A 261 -3.66 -21.38 40.08
CA VAL A 261 -4.38 -20.19 39.61
C VAL A 261 -4.05 -19.94 38.13
N VAL A 262 -4.71 -20.69 37.24
CA VAL A 262 -4.37 -20.70 35.81
C VAL A 262 -5.30 -19.78 35.03
N THR A 263 -5.11 -18.46 35.14
CA THR A 263 -5.70 -17.54 34.15
C THR A 263 -4.89 -17.65 32.87
N ARG A 264 -5.37 -18.47 31.93
CA ARG A 264 -4.70 -18.65 30.63
C ARG A 264 -4.69 -17.35 29.84
N HIS A 265 -3.63 -17.16 29.05
CA HIS A 265 -3.52 -16.00 28.17
C HIS A 265 -4.68 -15.97 27.17
N LYS A 266 -5.24 -14.78 26.93
CA LYS A 266 -6.37 -14.56 26.05
C LYS A 266 -6.15 -13.34 25.17
N PHE A 267 -6.54 -13.45 23.90
CA PHE A 267 -6.74 -12.33 22.99
C PHE A 267 -8.22 -12.20 22.66
N SER A 268 -8.70 -10.97 22.46
CA SER A 268 -10.05 -10.71 21.98
C SER A 268 -9.97 -9.69 20.85
N TYR A 269 -10.59 -10.02 19.73
CA TYR A 269 -10.64 -9.17 18.55
C TYR A 269 -12.09 -8.92 18.17
N VAL A 270 -12.42 -7.66 17.94
CA VAL A 270 -13.76 -7.21 17.56
C VAL A 270 -13.74 -6.90 16.06
N ARG A 271 -14.79 -7.33 15.36
CA ARG A 271 -15.00 -6.93 13.96
C ARG A 271 -15.04 -5.41 13.87
N PRO A 272 -14.21 -4.77 13.01
CA PRO A 272 -14.28 -3.33 12.83
C PRO A 272 -15.68 -2.87 12.43
N SER A 273 -16.13 -1.77 13.02
CA SER A 273 -17.46 -1.22 12.74
C SER A 273 -17.60 -0.86 11.26
N GLY A 274 -18.73 -1.20 10.66
CA GLY A 274 -19.01 -0.95 9.25
C GLY A 274 -18.19 -1.80 8.25
N ALA A 275 -17.32 -2.71 8.71
CA ALA A 275 -16.56 -3.56 7.81
C ALA A 275 -17.47 -4.49 6.99
N MET A 276 -17.30 -4.49 5.67
CA MET A 276 -18.04 -5.34 4.74
C MET A 276 -17.18 -6.52 4.31
N VAL A 277 -17.72 -7.74 4.36
CA VAL A 277 -17.04 -8.93 3.83
C VAL A 277 -17.16 -8.92 2.31
N LEU A 278 -16.03 -8.93 1.62
CA LEU A 278 -16.00 -9.09 0.17
C LEU A 278 -16.35 -10.54 -0.17
N GLN A 279 -17.32 -10.74 -1.08
CA GLN A 279 -17.63 -12.08 -1.59
C GLN A 279 -16.52 -12.63 -2.47
N PRO A 280 -15.89 -11.82 -3.36
CA PRO A 280 -14.68 -12.23 -4.04
C PRO A 280 -13.61 -12.65 -3.03
N GLY A 281 -13.08 -13.84 -3.21
CA GLY A 281 -12.05 -14.38 -2.31
C GLY A 281 -12.48 -14.88 -0.97
N LYS A 282 -13.79 -14.91 -0.70
CA LYS A 282 -14.29 -15.64 0.45
C LYS A 282 -13.96 -17.12 0.29
N ARG A 283 -13.13 -17.62 1.19
CA ARG A 283 -12.83 -19.04 1.37
C ARG A 283 -13.40 -19.50 2.70
N MET A 284 -13.32 -20.80 2.97
CA MET A 284 -13.94 -21.42 4.16
C MET A 284 -13.55 -20.74 5.48
N GLN A 285 -12.36 -20.12 5.57
CA GLN A 285 -11.84 -19.51 6.80
C GLN A 285 -11.26 -18.11 6.63
N SER A 286 -11.26 -17.57 5.42
CA SER A 286 -10.71 -16.24 5.13
C SER A 286 -11.58 -15.45 4.17
N ALA A 287 -11.46 -14.13 4.27
CA ALA A 287 -12.04 -13.19 3.34
C ALA A 287 -11.31 -11.85 3.43
N TRP A 288 -11.38 -11.06 2.37
CA TRP A 288 -11.08 -9.64 2.45
C TRP A 288 -12.27 -8.90 3.08
N LEU A 289 -11.96 -7.91 3.90
CA LEU A 289 -12.90 -6.98 4.48
C LEU A 289 -12.60 -5.59 3.91
N MET A 290 -13.64 -4.93 3.42
CA MET A 290 -13.58 -3.52 3.06
C MET A 290 -14.03 -2.69 4.26
N LEU A 291 -13.15 -1.82 4.76
CA LEU A 291 -13.51 -0.87 5.81
C LEU A 291 -14.30 0.32 5.23
N PRO A 292 -15.08 1.03 6.05
CA PRO A 292 -15.76 2.24 5.61
C PRO A 292 -14.79 3.24 4.97
N THR A 293 -15.18 3.80 3.83
CA THR A 293 -14.41 4.82 3.13
C THR A 293 -14.32 6.08 3.99
N VAL A 294 -13.10 6.60 4.13
CA VAL A 294 -12.82 7.85 4.82
C VAL A 294 -12.69 8.95 3.78
N THR A 295 -13.34 10.10 4.02
CA THR A 295 -13.17 11.30 3.20
C THR A 295 -12.19 12.23 3.93
N VAL A 296 -11.19 12.71 3.20
CA VAL A 296 -10.14 13.57 3.71
C VAL A 296 -10.29 14.93 3.07
N THR A 297 -10.26 15.98 3.88
CA THR A 297 -10.13 17.35 3.40
C THR A 297 -8.64 17.67 3.36
N THR A 298 -8.06 17.80 2.18
CA THR A 298 -6.64 18.11 2.04
C THR A 298 -6.36 19.58 2.29
N SER A 299 -5.19 19.87 2.86
CA SER A 299 -4.75 21.25 3.11
C SER A 299 -4.27 21.93 1.83
N VAL A 300 -3.88 21.12 0.84
CA VAL A 300 -3.33 21.55 -0.44
C VAL A 300 -4.46 21.77 -1.46
N ALA A 301 -4.49 22.97 -2.05
CA ALA A 301 -5.36 23.28 -3.18
C ALA A 301 -4.85 22.57 -4.46
N VAL A 302 -5.76 21.98 -5.24
CA VAL A 302 -5.42 21.45 -6.57
C VAL A 302 -5.05 22.62 -7.48
N PRO A 303 -3.85 22.63 -8.10
CA PRO A 303 -3.53 23.65 -9.07
C PRO A 303 -4.49 23.58 -10.26
N LEU A 304 -5.12 24.72 -10.56
CA LEU A 304 -6.00 24.85 -11.72
C LEU A 304 -5.19 24.62 -12.99
N ALA A 305 -5.76 23.88 -13.95
CA ALA A 305 -5.11 23.56 -15.23
C ALA A 305 -4.64 24.79 -16.02
N SER A 306 -5.13 26.00 -15.70
CA SER A 306 -4.75 27.25 -16.33
C SER A 306 -3.38 27.81 -15.91
N GLU A 307 -2.77 27.35 -14.82
CA GLU A 307 -1.45 27.85 -14.37
C GLU A 307 -0.26 27.09 -14.98
N ALA A 308 -0.48 25.89 -15.53
CA ALA A 308 0.57 25.08 -16.16
C ALA A 308 0.94 25.49 -17.60
N ALA A 309 0.25 26.48 -18.18
CA ALA A 309 0.52 26.99 -19.52
C ALA A 309 1.48 28.20 -19.55
N GLY A 310 2.04 28.60 -18.40
CA GLY A 310 2.80 29.84 -18.22
C GLY A 310 4.28 29.69 -17.86
N LEU A 311 4.90 28.52 -18.05
CA LEU A 311 6.34 28.30 -17.84
C LEU A 311 6.95 27.50 -18.99
#